data_AF-A0A3N5WUQ5-F1
#
_entry.id   AF-A0A3N5WUQ5-F1
#
_cell.length_a   1.000
_cell.length_b   1.000
_cell.length_c   1.000
_cell.angle_alpha   90.00
_cell.angle_beta   90.00
_cell.angle_gamma   90.00
#
_symmetry.space_group_name_H-M   'P 1'
#
loop_
_entity.id
_entity.type
_entity.pdbx_description
1 polymer ?
#
loop_
_entity_poly.entity_id
_entity_poly.type
_entity_poly.pdbx_seq_one_letter_code
_entity_poly.pdbx_strand_id
1 'polypeptide(L)'
;MFERLFGLVVKYVLRYWVIGVIFFTLVSIVIYSVEQANWVKDDSAIVNIFLLGLVFGWLLASSRFGWGFVLLYALFLAIVIPIQGVGRIVPALETVLTTPPGQVIDGMNLRAWELSLRVTGWVETLRGEGNIQDTGLFVLLMGAIFVLCAIWLMWSIIRQRRAFNGLLPIALLLAINVHLSRQPLS
;
A
#
# COMPACT_ATOMS: atom_id res chain seq x y z
N MET A 1 -9.16 -26.36 27.80
CA MET A 1 -8.54 -26.03 26.49
C MET A 1 -8.41 -24.52 26.31
N PHE A 2 -9.48 -23.77 26.57
CA PHE A 2 -9.52 -22.29 26.48
C PHE A 2 -8.48 -21.58 27.36
N GLU A 3 -8.28 -21.99 28.61
CA GLU A 3 -7.29 -21.38 29.53
C GLU A 3 -5.84 -21.54 29.05
N ARG A 4 -5.50 -22.67 28.41
CA ARG A 4 -4.17 -22.90 27.84
C ARG A 4 -3.92 -22.03 26.60
N LEU A 5 -4.96 -21.85 25.78
CA LEU A 5 -4.91 -20.94 24.63
C LEU A 5 -4.79 -19.49 25.09
N PHE A 6 -5.57 -19.07 26.08
CA PHE A 6 -5.52 -17.72 26.65
C PHE A 6 -4.15 -17.42 27.26
N GLY A 7 -3.60 -18.34 28.06
CA GLY A 7 -2.26 -18.18 28.64
C GLY A 7 -1.15 -18.10 27.58
N LEU A 8 -1.27 -18.85 26.47
CA LEU A 8 -0.35 -18.75 25.33
C LEU A 8 -0.45 -17.39 24.64
N VAL A 9 -1.68 -16.91 24.37
CA VAL A 9 -1.91 -15.60 23.75
C VAL A 9 -1.33 -14.49 24.62
N VAL A 10 -1.64 -14.48 25.93
CA VAL A 10 -1.11 -13.48 26.87
C VAL A 10 0.41 -13.51 26.91
N LYS A 11 1.03 -14.70 26.93
CA LYS A 11 2.49 -14.84 26.91
C LYS A 11 3.11 -14.32 25.60
N TYR A 12 2.45 -14.55 24.45
CA TYR A 12 2.91 -14.01 23.17
C TYR A 12 2.74 -12.50 23.10
N VAL A 13 1.62 -11.96 23.57
CA VAL A 13 1.36 -10.52 23.66
C VAL A 13 2.40 -9.85 24.56
N LEU A 14 2.59 -10.33 25.79
CA LEU A 14 3.59 -9.80 26.73
C LEU A 14 5.04 -9.97 26.24
N ARG A 15 5.31 -10.88 25.31
CA ARG A 15 6.65 -11.04 24.74
C ARG A 15 6.93 -10.06 23.61
N TYR A 16 5.92 -9.67 22.84
CA TYR A 16 6.09 -8.85 21.63
C TYR A 16 5.36 -7.49 21.69
N TRP A 17 4.79 -7.11 22.84
CA TRP A 17 3.98 -5.90 22.97
C TRP A 17 4.76 -4.63 22.60
N VAL A 18 6.03 -4.50 23.00
CA VAL A 18 6.84 -3.31 22.67
C VAL A 18 6.98 -3.15 21.16
N ILE A 19 7.31 -4.23 20.46
CA ILE A 19 7.45 -4.23 18.99
C ILE A 19 6.09 -3.93 18.34
N GLY A 20 5.01 -4.52 18.86
CA GLY A 20 3.65 -4.25 18.40
C GLY A 20 3.28 -2.77 18.54
N VAL A 21 3.49 -2.18 19.72
CA VAL A 21 3.20 -0.77 19.99
C VAL A 21 4.02 0.14 19.07
N ILE A 22 5.32 -0.12 18.90
CA ILE A 22 6.18 0.66 17.99
C ILE A 22 5.68 0.54 16.55
N PHE A 23 5.35 -0.67 16.09
CA PHE A 23 4.82 -0.91 14.75
C PHE A 23 3.51 -0.18 14.51
N PHE A 24 2.53 -0.33 15.41
CA PHE A 24 1.25 0.38 15.30
C PHE A 24 1.44 1.89 15.32
N THR A 25 2.31 2.41 16.18
CA THR A 25 2.62 3.84 16.24
C THR A 25 3.21 4.34 14.93
N LEU A 26 4.15 3.61 14.33
CA LEU A 26 4.75 3.96 13.04
C LEU A 26 3.71 3.96 11.91
N VAL A 27 2.87 2.93 11.86
CA VAL A 27 1.78 2.84 10.87
C VAL A 27 0.83 4.02 11.04
N SER A 28 0.43 4.35 12.27
CA SER A 28 -0.42 5.51 12.55
C SER A 28 0.23 6.83 12.15
N ILE A 29 1.53 7.02 12.39
CA ILE A 29 2.26 8.23 11.97
C ILE A 29 2.25 8.35 10.45
N VAL A 30 2.49 7.26 9.71
CA VAL A 30 2.47 7.29 8.25
C VAL A 30 1.07 7.61 7.72
N ILE A 31 0.03 6.98 8.25
CA ILE A 31 -1.36 7.24 7.86
C ILE A 31 -1.71 8.71 8.10
N TYR A 32 -1.51 9.20 9.33
CA TYR A 32 -1.75 10.59 9.69
C TYR A 32 -0.95 11.56 8.80
N SER A 33 0.30 11.22 8.50
CA SER A 33 1.17 12.01 7.64
C SER A 33 0.63 12.11 6.21
N VAL A 34 0.05 11.04 5.66
CA VAL A 34 -0.55 11.03 4.31
C VAL A 34 -1.85 11.83 4.29
N GLU A 35 -2.71 11.65 5.30
CA GLU A 35 -3.99 12.37 5.40
C GLU A 35 -3.78 13.89 5.53
N GLN A 36 -2.80 14.31 6.33
CA GLN A 36 -2.48 15.73 6.49
C GLN A 36 -1.76 16.35 5.28
N ALA A 37 -1.15 15.53 4.43
CA ALA A 37 -0.37 16.02 3.30
C ALA A 37 -1.23 16.70 2.23
N ASN A 38 -2.53 16.36 2.15
CA ASN A 38 -3.47 16.88 1.15
C ASN A 38 -2.94 16.77 -0.30
N TRP A 39 -2.13 15.74 -0.60
CA TRP A 39 -1.54 15.56 -1.92
C TRP A 39 -2.58 15.36 -3.03
N VAL A 40 -3.68 14.69 -2.70
CA VAL A 40 -4.76 14.34 -3.63
C VAL A 40 -6.08 14.49 -2.88
N LYS A 41 -7.15 14.86 -3.60
CA LYS A 41 -8.51 14.99 -3.02
C LYS A 41 -9.04 13.71 -2.36
N ASP A 42 -8.49 12.56 -2.76
CA ASP A 42 -8.85 11.23 -2.27
C ASP A 42 -7.57 10.49 -1.84
N ASP A 43 -7.15 10.78 -0.61
CA ASP A 43 -6.00 10.20 0.11
C ASP A 43 -6.26 8.75 0.54
N SER A 44 -7.53 8.34 0.65
CA SER A 44 -7.94 6.99 1.05
C SER A 44 -7.33 5.90 0.16
N ALA A 45 -7.08 6.19 -1.11
CA ALA A 45 -6.43 5.26 -2.03
C ALA A 45 -5.00 4.94 -1.58
N ILE A 46 -4.20 5.95 -1.20
CA ILE A 46 -2.81 5.78 -0.77
C ILE A 46 -2.75 5.00 0.55
N VAL A 47 -3.64 5.32 1.49
CA VAL A 47 -3.75 4.60 2.77
C VAL A 47 -4.08 3.13 2.52
N ASN A 48 -5.08 2.84 1.69
CA ASN A 48 -5.44 1.45 1.34
C ASN A 48 -4.31 0.70 0.64
N ILE A 49 -3.60 1.35 -0.28
CA ILE A 49 -2.42 0.78 -0.95
C ILE A 49 -1.34 0.41 0.08
N PHE A 50 -1.04 1.30 1.03
CA PHE A 50 -0.06 1.05 2.09
C PHE A 50 -0.49 -0.12 2.99
N LEU A 51 -1.75 -0.14 3.44
CA LEU A 51 -2.28 -1.22 4.27
C LEU A 51 -2.25 -2.57 3.55
N LEU A 52 -2.62 -2.63 2.28
CA LEU A 52 -2.48 -3.84 1.47
C LEU A 52 -1.01 -4.27 1.34
N GLY A 53 -0.10 -3.32 1.14
CA GLY A 53 1.34 -3.57 1.16
C GLY A 53 1.82 -4.20 2.47
N LEU A 54 1.29 -3.77 3.63
CA LEU A 54 1.60 -4.39 4.92
C LEU A 54 1.06 -5.82 5.03
N VAL A 55 -0.18 -6.05 4.58
CA VAL A 55 -0.79 -7.40 4.61
C VAL A 55 0.00 -8.36 3.71
N PHE A 56 0.27 -7.99 2.46
CA PHE A 56 1.06 -8.83 1.57
C PHE A 56 2.52 -8.95 2.01
N GLY A 57 3.09 -7.90 2.59
CA GLY A 57 4.41 -7.93 3.21
C GLY A 57 4.47 -8.93 4.36
N TRP A 58 3.46 -8.97 5.21
CA TRP A 58 3.32 -9.94 6.29
C TRP A 58 3.24 -11.37 5.76
N LEU A 59 2.41 -11.61 4.74
CA LEU A 59 2.28 -12.93 4.10
C LEU A 59 3.60 -13.39 3.47
N LEU A 60 4.28 -12.50 2.72
CA LEU A 60 5.58 -12.79 2.12
C LEU A 60 6.65 -13.06 3.17
N ALA A 61 6.71 -12.26 4.23
CA ALA A 61 7.69 -12.42 5.30
C ALA A 61 7.48 -13.70 6.11
N SER A 62 6.22 -14.13 6.25
CA SER A 62 5.84 -15.38 6.92
C SER A 62 6.01 -16.60 6.02
N SER A 63 6.13 -16.40 4.69
CA SER A 63 6.33 -17.48 3.73
C SER A 63 7.75 -18.07 3.81
N ARG A 64 7.92 -19.28 3.25
CA ARG A 64 9.23 -19.94 3.10
C ARG A 64 10.00 -19.50 1.85
N PHE A 65 9.48 -18.54 1.07
CA PHE A 65 10.07 -18.18 -0.20
C PHE A 65 11.48 -17.60 -0.07
N GLY A 66 12.34 -17.85 -1.06
CA GLY A 66 13.67 -17.26 -1.13
C GLY A 66 13.61 -15.75 -1.38
N TRP A 67 14.71 -15.06 -1.10
CA TRP A 67 14.79 -13.59 -1.24
C TRP A 67 14.47 -13.12 -2.68
N GLY A 68 14.98 -13.83 -3.70
CA GLY A 68 14.78 -13.44 -5.10
C GLY A 68 13.32 -13.52 -5.54
N PHE A 69 12.60 -14.56 -5.11
CA PHE A 69 11.16 -14.68 -5.38
C PHE A 69 10.38 -13.57 -4.69
N VAL A 70 10.75 -13.23 -3.44
CA VAL A 70 10.09 -12.17 -2.69
C VAL A 70 10.32 -10.81 -3.34
N LEU A 71 11.53 -10.52 -3.84
CA LEU A 71 11.81 -9.30 -4.58
C LEU A 71 10.94 -9.20 -5.84
N LEU A 72 10.93 -10.25 -6.66
CA LEU A 72 10.12 -10.30 -7.88
C LEU A 72 8.64 -10.09 -7.57
N TYR A 73 8.13 -10.79 -6.55
CA TYR A 73 6.73 -10.70 -6.16
C TYR A 73 6.40 -9.33 -5.55
N ALA A 74 7.32 -8.72 -4.80
CA ALA A 74 7.16 -7.37 -4.27
C ALA A 74 7.09 -6.33 -5.40
N LEU A 75 7.92 -6.45 -6.44
CA LEU A 75 7.85 -5.58 -7.63
C LEU A 75 6.53 -5.77 -8.38
N PHE A 76 6.06 -7.01 -8.52
CA PHE A 76 4.74 -7.28 -9.10
C PHE A 76 3.62 -6.62 -8.29
N LEU A 77 3.61 -6.78 -6.96
CA LEU A 77 2.62 -6.15 -6.08
C LEU A 77 2.71 -4.62 -6.09
N ALA A 78 3.91 -4.06 -6.20
CA ALA A 78 4.13 -2.62 -6.32
C ALA A 78 3.54 -2.03 -7.60
N ILE A 79 3.22 -2.84 -8.60
CA ILE A 79 2.49 -2.43 -9.81
C ILE A 79 0.99 -2.69 -9.62
N VAL A 80 0.61 -3.89 -9.19
CA VAL A 80 -0.79 -4.33 -9.15
C VAL A 80 -1.61 -3.59 -8.09
N ILE A 81 -1.07 -3.41 -6.88
CA ILE A 81 -1.82 -2.77 -5.78
C ILE A 81 -2.15 -1.30 -6.10
N PRO A 82 -1.19 -0.46 -6.58
CA PRO A 82 -1.52 0.91 -6.97
C PRO A 82 -2.44 1.00 -8.18
N ILE A 83 -2.31 0.10 -9.17
CA ILE A 83 -3.27 -0.01 -10.28
C ILE A 83 -4.69 -0.23 -9.75
N GLN A 84 -4.87 -1.14 -8.79
CA GLN A 84 -6.16 -1.35 -8.15
C GLN A 84 -6.62 -0.11 -7.35
N GLY A 85 -5.72 0.60 -6.68
CA GLY A 85 -6.05 1.83 -5.95
C GLY A 85 -6.54 2.95 -6.86
N VAL A 86 -5.93 3.12 -8.04
CA VAL A 86 -6.28 4.16 -9.02
C VAL A 86 -7.48 3.77 -9.87
N GLY A 87 -7.48 2.56 -10.42
CA GLY A 87 -8.53 2.07 -11.32
C GLY A 87 -9.77 1.53 -10.59
N ARG A 88 -9.67 1.24 -9.28
CA ARG A 88 -10.74 0.63 -8.47
C ARG A 88 -11.38 -0.57 -9.16
N ILE A 89 -10.58 -1.35 -9.90
CA ILE A 89 -11.06 -2.38 -10.84
C ILE A 89 -11.91 -3.40 -10.09
N VAL A 90 -11.36 -4.00 -9.03
CA VAL A 90 -12.10 -4.88 -8.13
C VAL A 90 -13.01 -4.03 -7.24
N PRO A 91 -14.34 -4.23 -7.29
CA PRO A 91 -15.27 -3.50 -6.43
C PRO A 91 -15.20 -3.98 -4.97
N ALA A 92 -15.81 -3.21 -4.07
CA ALA A 92 -15.89 -3.59 -2.66
C ALA A 92 -16.64 -4.92 -2.49
N LEU A 93 -16.26 -5.68 -1.46
CA LEU A 93 -16.84 -7.00 -1.20
C LEU A 93 -18.37 -6.96 -1.07
N GLU A 94 -18.91 -5.88 -0.47
CA GLU A 94 -20.35 -5.65 -0.39
C GLU A 94 -21.01 -5.67 -1.78
N THR A 95 -20.46 -4.90 -2.73
CA THR A 95 -20.97 -4.85 -4.10
C THR A 95 -20.88 -6.20 -4.80
N VAL A 96 -19.83 -6.99 -4.54
CA VAL A 96 -19.66 -8.34 -5.10
C VAL A 96 -20.73 -9.30 -4.57
N LEU A 97 -21.11 -9.16 -3.30
CA LEU A 97 -22.09 -10.04 -2.66
C LEU A 97 -23.54 -9.67 -3.00
N THR A 98 -23.83 -8.40 -3.27
CA THR A 98 -25.19 -7.91 -3.55
C THR A 98 -25.56 -7.91 -5.03
N THR A 99 -24.57 -7.89 -5.92
CA THR A 99 -24.78 -7.68 -7.36
C THR A 99 -24.68 -9.00 -8.14
N PRO A 100 -25.51 -9.23 -9.18
CA PRO A 100 -25.35 -10.40 -10.03
C PRO A 100 -23.94 -10.49 -10.66
N PRO A 101 -23.35 -11.70 -10.76
CA PRO A 101 -21.96 -11.86 -11.21
C PRO A 101 -21.65 -11.23 -12.57
N GLY A 102 -22.59 -11.28 -13.53
CA GLY A 102 -22.42 -10.67 -14.85
C GLY A 102 -22.21 -9.15 -14.77
N GLN A 103 -23.01 -8.46 -13.96
CA GLN A 103 -22.90 -7.00 -13.79
C GLN A 103 -21.62 -6.60 -13.04
N VAL A 104 -21.12 -7.46 -12.14
CA VAL A 104 -19.83 -7.26 -11.47
C VAL A 104 -18.69 -7.33 -12.50
N ILE A 105 -18.70 -8.34 -13.37
CA ILE A 105 -17.68 -8.51 -14.42
C ILE A 105 -17.73 -7.36 -15.42
N ASP A 106 -18.93 -6.94 -15.85
CA ASP A 106 -19.09 -5.80 -16.75
C ASP A 106 -18.56 -4.51 -16.12
N GLY A 107 -18.84 -4.29 -14.83
CA GLY A 107 -18.28 -3.17 -14.08
C GLY A 107 -16.76 -3.21 -13.98
N MET A 108 -16.17 -4.38 -13.74
CA MET A 108 -14.71 -4.56 -13.73
C MET A 108 -14.10 -4.28 -15.10
N ASN A 109 -14.74 -4.73 -16.19
CA ASN A 109 -14.29 -4.49 -17.56
C ASN A 109 -14.34 -3.00 -17.91
N LEU A 110 -15.42 -2.30 -17.55
CA LEU A 110 -15.55 -0.86 -17.76
C LEU A 110 -14.45 -0.09 -17.02
N ARG A 111 -14.20 -0.39 -15.74
CA ARG A 111 -13.13 0.26 -14.96
C ARG A 111 -11.73 -0.04 -15.50
N ALA A 112 -11.50 -1.27 -15.96
CA ALA A 112 -10.25 -1.63 -16.63
C ALA A 112 -10.06 -0.85 -17.94
N TRP A 113 -11.13 -0.67 -18.71
CA TRP A 113 -11.11 0.14 -19.93
C TRP A 113 -10.86 1.62 -19.65
N GLU A 114 -11.56 2.21 -18.68
CA GLU A 114 -11.33 3.59 -18.21
C GLU A 114 -9.89 3.81 -17.77
N LEU A 115 -9.31 2.86 -17.02
CA LEU A 115 -7.90 2.94 -16.63
C LEU A 115 -6.99 2.89 -17.85
N SER A 116 -7.28 2.04 -18.84
CA SER A 116 -6.47 1.97 -20.05
C SER A 116 -6.44 3.29 -20.82
N LEU A 117 -7.60 3.97 -20.92
CA LEU A 117 -7.71 5.29 -21.53
C LEU A 117 -6.93 6.37 -20.76
N ARG A 118 -6.91 6.29 -19.42
CA ARG A 118 -6.09 7.21 -18.60
C ARG A 118 -4.61 6.97 -18.85
N VAL A 119 -4.16 5.71 -18.88
CA VAL A 119 -2.76 5.37 -19.14
C VAL A 119 -2.31 5.85 -20.52
N THR A 120 -3.12 5.66 -21.56
CA THR A 120 -2.81 6.19 -22.90
C THR A 120 -2.73 7.71 -22.89
N GLY A 121 -3.66 8.39 -22.21
CA GLY A 121 -3.65 9.85 -22.07
C GLY A 121 -2.39 10.36 -21.34
N TRP A 122 -1.93 9.66 -20.29
CA TRP A 122 -0.68 9.99 -19.61
C TRP A 122 0.53 9.85 -20.54
N VAL A 123 0.61 8.74 -21.29
CA VAL A 123 1.72 8.49 -22.23
C VAL A 123 1.76 9.54 -23.34
N GLU A 124 0.60 9.91 -23.90
CA GLU A 124 0.49 10.94 -24.92
C GLU A 124 0.91 12.32 -24.38
N THR A 125 0.47 12.67 -23.17
CA THR A 125 0.85 13.93 -22.52
C THR A 125 2.35 14.01 -22.28
N LEU A 126 2.99 12.93 -21.81
CA LEU A 126 4.44 12.87 -21.61
C LEU A 126 5.22 12.98 -22.93
N ARG A 127 4.71 12.37 -24.00
CA ARG A 127 5.32 12.49 -25.34
C ARG A 127 5.18 13.89 -25.92
N GLY A 128 4.10 14.59 -25.58
CA GLY A 128 3.86 15.98 -25.96
C GLY A 128 4.55 17.01 -25.06
N GLU A 129 5.43 16.59 -24.14
CA GLU A 129 6.08 17.44 -23.12
C GLU A 129 5.09 18.23 -22.23
N GLY A 130 3.83 17.78 -22.18
CA GLY A 130 2.79 18.37 -21.37
C GLY A 130 2.91 17.97 -19.90
N ASN A 131 2.31 18.77 -19.02
CA ASN A 131 2.19 18.42 -17.60
C ASN A 131 0.91 17.61 -17.35
N ILE A 132 1.03 16.48 -16.66
CA ILE A 132 -0.10 15.63 -16.30
C ILE A 132 -0.80 16.23 -15.08
N GLN A 133 -2.01 16.77 -15.28
CA GLN A 133 -2.85 17.27 -14.18
C GLN A 133 -3.66 16.16 -13.49
N ASP A 134 -3.60 14.92 -14.00
CA ASP A 134 -4.26 13.76 -13.41
C ASP A 134 -3.49 13.25 -12.18
N THR A 135 -4.13 13.28 -11.01
CA THR A 135 -3.58 12.76 -9.75
C THR A 135 -3.39 11.24 -9.74
N GLY A 136 -4.01 10.51 -10.67
CA GLY A 136 -3.93 9.06 -10.78
C GLY A 136 -2.50 8.56 -11.02
N LEU A 137 -1.72 9.24 -11.86
CA LEU A 137 -0.32 8.86 -12.08
C LEU A 137 0.52 9.05 -10.81
N PHE A 138 0.29 10.15 -10.08
CA PHE A 138 0.96 10.40 -8.80
C PHE A 138 0.63 9.30 -7.78
N VAL A 139 -0.65 8.93 -7.63
CA VAL A 139 -1.07 7.84 -6.73
C VAL A 139 -0.46 6.50 -7.15
N LEU A 140 -0.32 6.23 -8.46
CA LEU A 140 0.31 5.02 -8.96
C LEU A 140 1.78 4.94 -8.55
N LEU A 141 2.55 5.99 -8.83
CA LEU A 141 3.99 6.03 -8.54
C LEU A 141 4.28 6.06 -7.04
N MET A 142 3.62 6.95 -6.29
CA MET A 142 3.77 7.00 -4.84
C MET A 142 3.30 5.70 -4.21
N GLY A 143 2.14 5.19 -4.63
CA GLY A 143 1.61 3.90 -4.16
C GLY A 143 2.62 2.76 -4.33
N ALA A 144 3.34 2.70 -5.46
CA ALA A 144 4.36 1.68 -5.67
C ALA A 144 5.49 1.76 -4.63
N ILE A 145 5.96 2.98 -4.32
CA ILE A 145 6.96 3.21 -3.28
C ILE A 145 6.41 2.80 -1.91
N PHE A 146 5.17 3.19 -1.58
CA PHE A 146 4.52 2.82 -0.32
C PHE A 146 4.40 1.31 -0.14
N VAL A 147 4.02 0.57 -1.19
CA VAL A 147 3.96 -0.90 -1.17
C VAL A 147 5.33 -1.51 -0.90
N LEU A 148 6.37 -1.07 -1.61
CA LEU A 148 7.72 -1.59 -1.40
C LEU A 148 8.23 -1.30 0.01
N CYS A 149 7.98 -0.10 0.54
CA CYS A 149 8.33 0.26 1.90
C CYS A 149 7.58 -0.58 2.93
N ALA A 150 6.28 -0.81 2.73
CA ALA A 150 5.46 -1.64 3.59
C ALA A 150 5.92 -3.11 3.60
N ILE A 151 6.19 -3.68 2.42
CA ILE A 151 6.72 -5.04 2.28
C ILE A 151 8.08 -5.15 2.96
N TRP A 152 8.98 -4.20 2.73
CA TRP A 152 10.30 -4.18 3.36
C TRP A 152 10.22 -4.10 4.88
N LEU A 153 9.36 -3.21 5.42
CA LEU A 153 9.12 -3.09 6.85
C LEU A 153 8.72 -4.43 7.46
N MET A 154 7.74 -5.11 6.87
CA MET A 154 7.27 -6.41 7.36
C MET A 154 8.34 -7.48 7.25
N TRP A 155 9.07 -7.51 6.13
CA TRP A 155 10.17 -8.44 5.92
C TRP A 155 11.30 -8.27 6.95
N SER A 156 11.69 -7.03 7.23
CA SER A 156 12.75 -6.71 8.21
C SER A 156 12.34 -7.03 9.64
N ILE A 157 11.09 -6.76 10.03
CA ILE A 157 10.57 -7.06 11.38
C ILE A 157 10.47 -8.58 11.60
N ILE A 158 9.85 -9.29 10.66
CA ILE A 158 9.46 -10.70 10.88
C ILE A 158 10.61 -11.64 10.58
N ARG A 159 11.25 -11.46 9.42
CA ARG A 159 12.22 -12.44 8.91
C ARG A 159 13.66 -12.08 9.27
N GLN A 160 14.04 -10.81 9.13
CA GLN A 160 15.41 -10.39 9.50
C GLN A 160 15.57 -10.12 11.00
N ARG A 161 14.46 -9.92 11.74
CA ARG A 161 14.44 -9.51 13.16
C ARG A 161 15.26 -8.24 13.43
N ARG A 162 15.37 -7.36 12.43
CA ARG A 162 16.10 -6.09 12.49
C ARG A 162 15.13 -4.95 12.20
N ALA A 163 14.34 -4.60 13.21
CA ALA A 163 13.29 -3.59 13.07
C ALA A 163 13.83 -2.25 12.54
N PHE A 164 15.00 -1.81 13.00
CA PHE A 164 15.65 -0.57 12.55
C PHE A 164 15.90 -0.52 11.03
N ASN A 165 16.26 -1.64 10.40
CA ASN A 165 16.44 -1.68 8.94
C ASN A 165 15.11 -1.51 8.19
N GLY A 166 14.01 -1.95 8.80
CA GLY A 166 12.66 -1.74 8.27
C GLY A 166 12.19 -0.28 8.39
N LEU A 167 12.78 0.51 9.29
CA LEU A 167 12.40 1.91 9.49
C LEU A 167 12.98 2.84 8.42
N LEU A 168 14.09 2.49 7.79
CA LEU A 168 14.76 3.36 6.82
C LEU A 168 13.85 3.80 5.66
N PRO A 169 13.10 2.90 4.99
CA PRO A 169 12.20 3.32 3.91
C PRO A 169 11.02 4.15 4.41
N ILE A 170 10.55 3.89 5.63
CA ILE A 170 9.46 4.66 6.24
C ILE A 170 9.92 6.08 6.59
N ALA A 171 11.13 6.23 7.14
CA ALA A 171 11.72 7.53 7.41
C ALA A 171 11.91 8.34 6.11
N LEU A 172 12.32 7.68 5.02
CA LEU A 172 12.41 8.30 3.71
C LEU A 172 11.03 8.79 3.21
N LEU A 173 9.97 7.98 3.35
CA LEU A 173 8.61 8.39 2.99
C LEU A 173 8.15 9.63 3.77
N LEU A 174 8.43 9.69 5.08
CA LEU A 174 8.11 10.84 5.90
C LEU A 174 8.92 12.09 5.49
N ALA A 175 10.20 11.92 5.15
CA ALA A 175 11.04 13.01 4.66
C ALA A 175 10.52 13.58 3.33
N ILE A 176 10.12 12.70 2.40
CA ILE A 176 9.45 13.08 1.14
C ILE A 176 8.17 13.85 1.46
N ASN A 177 7.38 13.38 2.43
CA ASN A 177 6.15 14.06 2.83
C ASN A 177 6.37 15.46 3.39
N VAL A 178 7.35 15.62 4.27
CA VAL A 178 7.72 16.94 4.81
C VAL A 178 8.22 17.87 3.71
N HIS A 179 8.92 17.34 2.69
CA HIS A 179 9.38 18.15 1.57
C HIS A 179 8.24 18.59 0.65
N LEU A 180 7.34 17.67 0.28
CA LEU A 180 6.23 17.94 -0.62
C LEU A 180 5.14 18.81 0.03
N SER A 181 4.83 18.61 1.31
CA SER A 181 3.85 19.44 2.04
C SER A 181 4.25 20.91 2.18
N ARG A 182 5.52 21.26 1.96
CA ARG A 182 6.02 22.65 1.98
C ARG A 182 5.90 23.35 0.62
N GLN A 183 5.48 22.65 -0.43
CA GLN A 183 5.29 23.25 -1.74
C GLN A 183 3.87 23.86 -1.80
N PRO A 184 3.73 25.17 -2.10
CA PRO A 184 2.42 25.79 -2.23
C PRO A 184 1.66 25.16 -3.40
N LEU A 185 0.37 24.90 -3.21
CA LEU A 185 -0.55 24.49 -4.27
C LEU A 185 -0.57 25.62 -5.33
N SER A 186 0.14 25.41 -6.43
CA SER A 186 0.14 26.30 -7.60
C SER A 186 -1.10 26.09 -8.45
#